data_AF-A0A960GFA9-F1
#
_entry.id   AF-A0A960GFA9-F1
#
_cell.length_a   1.000
_cell.length_b   1.000
_cell.length_c   1.000
_cell.angle_alpha   90.00
_cell.angle_beta   90.00
_cell.angle_gamma   90.00
#
_symmetry.space_group_name_H-M   'P 1'
#
loop_
_entity.id
_entity.type
_entity.pdbx_description
1 polymer ?
#
loop_
_entity_poly.entity_id
_entity_poly.type
_entity_poly.pdbx_seq_one_letter_code
_entity_poly.pdbx_strand_id
1 'polypeptide(L)'
;MGTSGRVLSVDGLDSLIRSISAEGYRVLGPSVVDDLIRITDISGVADLPAGVGDVQTAGKYAIRQRSDGALFGFATPADTWKKYMFPPRVRLQSIAVPDGDEVVEHPPQDDRPVALLGVRACDLAALRTHDRVLLDRVPDTDYAARRTGALLIAVDCHTPADSCFCASMTTGPTVREENAADLILTELLDEHRFLVRSGTEQGAALLEGLATTEATDEDTRAAAIQEQAATDALTKSLDTTGLADLLKQERNNPIWKQVAETCLSCGNCTMMCPTCFCVSVEDEADALAGRDDRVRRWSSCFELDYSYLHGGSIRESIPSRYRQWLSHKFSTWWDQFDTSGCIGCGRCVTWCPVGIDVTESCKTIQEHQGQGLM
;
A
#
# COMPACT_ATOMS: atom_id res chain seq x y z
N MET A 1 25.99 -17.41 0.39
CA MET A 1 26.42 -17.21 -1.01
C MET A 1 25.48 -16.17 -1.56
N GLY A 2 25.95 -14.93 -1.72
CA GLY A 2 25.08 -13.85 -2.20
C GLY A 2 24.53 -14.22 -3.57
N THR A 3 23.22 -14.19 -3.74
CA THR A 3 22.59 -14.36 -5.05
C THR A 3 23.17 -13.30 -5.98
N SER A 4 23.99 -13.72 -6.94
CA SER A 4 24.52 -12.84 -7.98
C SER A 4 23.33 -12.22 -8.71
N GLY A 5 23.29 -10.89 -8.78
CA GLY A 5 22.27 -10.19 -9.55
C GLY A 5 22.25 -10.65 -11.01
N ARG A 6 21.09 -10.64 -11.64
CA ARG A 6 20.89 -10.91 -13.06
C ARG A 6 20.44 -9.62 -13.73
N VAL A 7 20.73 -9.46 -15.01
CA VAL A 7 20.23 -8.32 -15.80
C VAL A 7 19.22 -8.82 -16.81
N LEU A 8 18.11 -8.10 -16.91
CA LEU A 8 16.99 -8.37 -17.79
C LEU A 8 16.76 -7.15 -18.70
N SER A 9 16.61 -7.36 -20.00
CA SER A 9 16.21 -6.28 -20.92
C SER A 9 14.72 -5.95 -20.79
N VAL A 10 14.25 -4.89 -21.45
CA VAL A 10 12.79 -4.60 -21.57
C VAL A 10 12.04 -5.77 -22.22
N ASP A 11 12.59 -6.38 -23.27
CA ASP A 11 11.99 -7.58 -23.90
C ASP A 11 11.98 -8.78 -22.94
N GLY A 12 12.99 -8.88 -22.06
CA GLY A 12 13.02 -9.86 -20.99
C GLY A 12 11.92 -9.62 -19.95
N LEU A 13 11.63 -8.36 -19.60
CA LEU A 13 10.50 -8.01 -18.72
C LEU A 13 9.16 -8.36 -19.38
N ASP A 14 9.00 -8.15 -20.69
CA ASP A 14 7.80 -8.56 -21.43
C ASP A 14 7.64 -10.09 -21.40
N SER A 15 8.74 -10.81 -21.59
CA SER A 15 8.77 -12.27 -21.50
C SER A 15 8.40 -12.77 -20.10
N LEU A 16 8.86 -12.09 -19.03
CA LEU A 16 8.48 -12.38 -17.64
C LEU A 16 6.96 -12.24 -17.45
N ILE A 17 6.37 -11.11 -17.86
CA ILE A 17 4.93 -10.87 -17.74
C ILE A 17 4.12 -11.95 -18.46
N ARG A 18 4.52 -12.28 -19.69
CA ARG A 18 3.83 -13.32 -20.49
C ARG A 18 3.99 -14.70 -19.88
N SER A 19 5.17 -15.05 -19.35
CA SER A 19 5.41 -16.34 -18.70
C SER A 19 4.50 -16.52 -17.48
N ILE A 20 4.44 -15.51 -16.62
CA ILE A 20 3.58 -15.53 -15.43
C ILE A 20 2.10 -15.67 -15.82
N SER A 21 1.66 -14.92 -16.84
CA SER A 21 0.30 -15.03 -17.37
C SER A 21 0.00 -16.43 -17.93
N ALA A 22 0.96 -17.04 -18.62
CA ALA A 22 0.86 -18.41 -19.16
C ALA A 22 0.79 -19.48 -18.06
N GLU A 23 1.36 -19.22 -16.88
CA GLU A 23 1.22 -20.06 -15.67
C GLU A 23 -0.16 -19.91 -14.98
N GLY A 24 -1.05 -19.09 -15.54
CA GLY A 24 -2.45 -18.94 -15.07
C GLY A 24 -2.68 -17.75 -14.13
N TYR A 25 -1.63 -17.02 -13.76
CA TYR A 25 -1.76 -15.83 -12.93
C TYR A 25 -2.55 -14.72 -13.64
N ARG A 26 -3.30 -13.96 -12.87
CA ARG A 26 -3.79 -12.63 -13.26
C ARG A 26 -2.68 -11.62 -12.96
N VAL A 27 -2.04 -11.08 -13.99
CA VAL A 27 -0.93 -10.13 -13.81
C VAL A 27 -1.47 -8.71 -13.67
N LEU A 28 -1.16 -8.08 -12.55
CA LEU A 28 -1.57 -6.74 -12.20
C LEU A 28 -0.35 -5.83 -12.16
N GLY A 29 -0.41 -4.70 -12.85
CA GLY A 29 0.69 -3.75 -12.93
C GLY A 29 0.21 -2.31 -13.10
N PRO A 30 1.13 -1.34 -13.01
CA PRO A 30 0.80 0.06 -13.26
C PRO A 30 0.48 0.29 -14.74
N SER A 31 -0.55 1.08 -15.02
CA SER A 31 -0.93 1.55 -16.35
C SER A 31 -1.55 2.94 -16.28
N VAL A 32 -1.50 3.71 -17.36
CA VAL A 32 -2.15 5.04 -17.41
C VAL A 32 -3.64 4.88 -17.74
N VAL A 33 -4.51 5.27 -16.82
CA VAL A 33 -5.98 5.25 -16.97
C VAL A 33 -6.60 6.52 -16.41
N ASP A 34 -7.39 7.22 -17.23
CA ASP A 34 -7.94 8.57 -17.01
C ASP A 34 -6.94 9.50 -16.29
N ASP A 35 -5.81 9.76 -16.93
CA ASP A 35 -4.74 10.67 -16.46
C ASP A 35 -4.15 10.33 -15.07
N LEU A 36 -4.24 9.07 -14.65
CA LEU A 36 -3.65 8.54 -13.42
C LEU A 36 -2.86 7.27 -13.71
N ILE A 37 -1.75 7.05 -13.02
CA ILE A 37 -1.09 5.74 -13.01
C ILE A 37 -1.84 4.87 -12.00
N ARG A 38 -2.55 3.84 -12.46
CA ARG A 38 -3.37 2.94 -11.63
C ARG A 38 -2.92 1.50 -11.79
N ILE A 39 -3.28 0.65 -10.83
CA ILE A 39 -3.07 -0.79 -10.93
C ILE A 39 -4.18 -1.40 -11.77
N THR A 40 -3.82 -2.02 -12.89
CA THR A 40 -4.73 -2.67 -13.84
C THR A 40 -4.23 -4.05 -14.25
N ASP A 41 -5.06 -4.81 -14.96
CA ASP A 41 -4.64 -6.02 -15.65
C ASP A 41 -3.67 -5.67 -16.79
N ILE A 42 -2.52 -6.33 -16.81
CA ILE A 42 -1.50 -6.13 -17.85
C ILE A 42 -1.20 -7.45 -18.57
N SER A 43 -0.85 -7.33 -19.85
CA SER A 43 -0.53 -8.44 -20.76
C SER A 43 0.92 -8.41 -21.26
N GLY A 44 1.61 -7.28 -21.08
CA GLY A 44 3.01 -7.10 -21.44
C GLY A 44 3.52 -5.71 -21.07
N VAL A 45 4.75 -5.40 -21.46
CA VAL A 45 5.38 -4.10 -21.16
C VAL A 45 4.70 -2.92 -21.84
N ALA A 46 3.98 -3.17 -22.94
CA ALA A 46 3.23 -2.14 -23.66
C ALA A 46 2.09 -1.52 -22.82
N ASP A 47 1.62 -2.22 -21.79
CA ASP A 47 0.58 -1.72 -20.88
C ASP A 47 1.17 -0.86 -19.73
N LEU A 48 2.50 -0.83 -19.57
CA LEU A 48 3.20 -0.08 -18.52
C LEU A 48 3.29 1.42 -18.88
N PRO A 49 3.43 2.32 -17.89
CA PRO A 49 3.41 3.77 -18.10
C PRO A 49 4.76 4.30 -18.63
N ALA A 50 5.22 3.78 -19.77
CA ALA A 50 6.50 4.12 -20.36
C ALA A 50 6.64 5.63 -20.61
N GLY A 51 7.66 6.24 -20.02
CA GLY A 51 7.91 7.67 -20.13
C GLY A 51 6.87 8.54 -19.40
N VAL A 52 6.11 7.98 -18.46
CA VAL A 52 5.15 8.73 -17.64
C VAL A 52 5.55 8.65 -16.18
N GLY A 53 5.69 9.82 -15.55
CA GLY A 53 5.92 9.96 -14.12
C GLY A 53 4.72 10.57 -13.41
N ASP A 54 4.86 10.80 -12.12
CA ASP A 54 3.87 11.48 -11.29
C ASP A 54 4.44 12.74 -10.62
N VAL A 55 3.51 13.54 -10.12
CA VAL A 55 3.71 14.63 -9.16
C VAL A 55 2.67 14.43 -8.07
N GLN A 56 3.12 14.04 -6.87
CA GLN A 56 2.25 13.93 -5.71
C GLN A 56 2.68 14.91 -4.62
N THR A 57 1.76 15.78 -4.25
CA THR A 57 1.90 16.76 -3.15
C THR A 57 0.64 16.72 -2.29
N ALA A 58 0.61 17.48 -1.19
CA ALA A 58 -0.59 17.57 -0.37
C ALA A 58 -1.84 17.94 -1.21
N GLY A 59 -2.85 17.06 -1.20
CA GLY A 59 -4.11 17.21 -1.94
C GLY A 59 -4.02 17.16 -3.46
N LYS A 60 -2.91 16.71 -4.05
CA LYS A 60 -2.72 16.69 -5.50
C LYS A 60 -1.98 15.45 -5.97
N TYR A 61 -2.56 14.82 -6.99
CA TYR A 61 -1.90 13.85 -7.85
C TYR A 61 -2.02 14.33 -9.30
N ALA A 62 -0.94 14.28 -10.07
CA ALA A 62 -0.97 14.50 -11.51
C ALA A 62 0.11 13.66 -12.20
N ILE A 63 -0.15 13.23 -13.43
CA ILE A 63 0.89 12.63 -14.27
C ILE A 63 1.74 13.72 -14.93
N ARG A 64 2.99 13.38 -15.26
CA ARG A 64 3.89 14.21 -16.05
C ARG A 64 4.60 13.37 -17.10
N GLN A 65 4.84 13.96 -18.26
CA GLN A 65 5.61 13.30 -19.32
C GLN A 65 7.11 13.32 -18.98
N ARG A 66 7.80 12.24 -19.35
CA ARG A 66 9.25 12.06 -19.21
C ARG A 66 9.84 11.72 -20.57
N SER A 67 11.10 12.06 -20.78
CA SER A 67 11.82 11.81 -22.03
C SER A 67 12.71 10.57 -22.01
N ASP A 68 12.79 9.88 -20.88
CA ASP A 68 13.74 8.79 -20.61
C ASP A 68 13.13 7.39 -20.72
N GLY A 69 11.85 7.28 -21.10
CA GLY A 69 11.19 5.98 -21.34
C GLY A 69 10.95 5.12 -20.10
N ALA A 70 11.24 5.61 -18.90
CA ALA A 70 11.10 4.84 -17.65
C ALA A 70 9.70 4.21 -17.52
N LEU A 71 9.64 2.92 -17.20
CA LEU A 71 8.40 2.16 -16.99
C LEU A 71 7.90 2.29 -15.55
N PHE A 72 8.81 2.52 -14.60
CA PHE A 72 8.50 2.67 -13.18
C PHE A 72 8.99 4.02 -12.62
N GLY A 73 9.08 5.05 -13.49
CA GLY A 73 9.53 6.41 -13.18
C GLY A 73 8.55 7.28 -12.38
N PHE A 74 7.84 6.70 -11.43
CA PHE A 74 6.82 7.32 -10.58
C PHE A 74 6.88 6.79 -9.14
N ALA A 75 6.34 7.49 -8.15
CA ALA A 75 6.44 7.07 -6.75
C ALA A 75 5.56 5.85 -6.45
N THR A 76 4.24 6.05 -6.42
CA THR A 76 3.25 4.99 -6.17
C THR A 76 2.03 5.18 -7.07
N PRO A 77 1.31 4.10 -7.43
CA PRO A 77 0.05 4.24 -8.15
C PRO A 77 -0.97 5.07 -7.34
N ALA A 78 -1.91 5.68 -8.06
CA ALA A 78 -3.01 6.46 -7.52
C ALA A 78 -3.91 5.63 -6.58
N ASP A 79 -4.03 4.33 -6.84
CA ASP A 79 -4.72 3.36 -6.01
C ASP A 79 -3.75 2.48 -5.18
N THR A 80 -4.29 1.46 -4.50
CA THR A 80 -3.54 0.65 -3.52
C THR A 80 -3.59 -0.84 -3.84
N TRP A 81 -2.45 -1.51 -3.73
CA TRP A 81 -2.32 -2.97 -3.86
C TRP A 81 -3.20 -3.73 -2.86
N LYS A 82 -3.52 -3.12 -1.72
CA LYS A 82 -4.43 -3.65 -0.69
C LYS A 82 -5.72 -4.20 -1.29
N LYS A 83 -6.31 -3.56 -2.31
CA LYS A 83 -7.61 -3.98 -2.88
C LYS A 83 -7.60 -5.36 -3.53
N TYR A 84 -6.43 -5.93 -3.83
CA TYR A 84 -6.30 -7.24 -4.44
C TYR A 84 -6.08 -8.37 -3.42
N MET A 85 -5.58 -8.06 -2.23
CA MET A 85 -5.48 -9.02 -1.12
C MET A 85 -6.64 -8.89 -0.13
N PHE A 86 -7.14 -7.67 0.03
CA PHE A 86 -8.21 -7.30 0.94
C PHE A 86 -9.24 -6.42 0.21
N PRO A 87 -10.14 -7.00 -0.62
CA PRO A 87 -11.02 -6.23 -1.49
C PRO A 87 -11.94 -5.25 -0.73
N PRO A 88 -12.29 -4.11 -1.33
CA PRO A 88 -13.12 -3.09 -0.69
C PRO A 88 -14.54 -3.55 -0.39
N ARG A 89 -15.01 -4.61 -1.07
CA ARG A 89 -16.31 -5.24 -0.85
C ARG A 89 -16.17 -6.73 -1.07
N VAL A 90 -16.57 -7.52 -0.09
CA VAL A 90 -16.61 -8.99 -0.16
C VAL A 90 -17.97 -9.46 0.33
N ARG A 91 -18.67 -10.24 -0.48
CA ARG A 91 -19.91 -10.90 -0.07
C ARG A 91 -19.53 -12.16 0.72
N LEU A 92 -19.92 -12.21 1.99
CA LEU A 92 -19.58 -13.29 2.92
C LEU A 92 -20.57 -14.46 2.85
N GLN A 93 -21.85 -14.11 2.67
CA GLN A 93 -22.95 -15.05 2.67
C GLN A 93 -24.10 -14.46 1.83
N SER A 94 -24.85 -15.32 1.18
CA SER A 94 -26.14 -15.02 0.58
C SER A 94 -27.19 -15.91 1.23
N ILE A 95 -28.33 -15.34 1.60
CA ILE A 95 -29.44 -16.05 2.23
C ILE A 95 -30.65 -15.88 1.34
N ALA A 96 -31.25 -16.98 0.92
CA ALA A 96 -32.52 -17.00 0.19
C ALA A 96 -33.52 -17.88 0.94
N VAL A 97 -34.81 -17.60 0.78
CA VAL A 97 -35.88 -18.40 1.40
C VAL A 97 -36.86 -18.90 0.33
N PRO A 98 -36.42 -19.76 -0.62
CA PRO A 98 -37.31 -20.39 -1.58
C PRO A 98 -38.32 -21.31 -0.87
N ASP A 99 -39.61 -21.16 -1.18
CA ASP A 99 -40.70 -22.02 -0.68
C ASP A 99 -40.77 -22.18 0.85
N GLY A 100 -40.20 -21.23 1.61
CA GLY A 100 -40.16 -21.23 3.07
C GLY A 100 -38.94 -21.92 3.69
N ASP A 101 -38.04 -22.48 2.88
CA ASP A 101 -36.81 -23.13 3.33
C ASP A 101 -35.62 -22.18 3.19
N GLU A 102 -34.84 -22.00 4.26
CA GLU A 102 -33.64 -21.17 4.25
C GLU A 102 -32.49 -21.87 3.51
N VAL A 103 -31.97 -21.20 2.47
CA VAL A 103 -30.80 -21.62 1.72
C VAL A 103 -29.69 -20.61 1.95
N VAL A 104 -28.56 -21.09 2.47
CA VAL A 104 -27.36 -20.30 2.73
C VAL A 104 -26.28 -20.67 1.71
N GLU A 105 -25.82 -19.68 0.96
CA GLU A 105 -24.72 -19.80 0.01
C GLU A 105 -23.51 -18.98 0.46
N HIS A 106 -22.33 -19.56 0.36
CA HIS A 106 -21.07 -18.82 0.47
C HIS A 106 -20.55 -18.56 -0.94
N PRO A 107 -20.48 -17.29 -1.39
CA PRO A 107 -20.05 -16.98 -2.74
C PRO A 107 -18.64 -17.52 -2.99
N PRO A 108 -18.40 -18.14 -4.16
CA PRO A 108 -17.05 -18.55 -4.51
C PRO A 108 -16.16 -17.33 -4.59
N GLN A 109 -14.95 -17.48 -4.06
CA GLN A 109 -13.91 -16.49 -4.26
C GLN A 109 -13.33 -16.66 -5.65
N ASP A 110 -12.88 -15.56 -6.26
CA ASP A 110 -11.99 -15.65 -7.42
C ASP A 110 -10.71 -16.37 -6.96
N ASP A 111 -10.53 -17.61 -7.43
CA ASP A 111 -9.45 -18.52 -7.08
C ASP A 111 -8.24 -18.33 -7.98
N ARG A 112 -8.33 -17.45 -8.99
CA ARG A 112 -7.21 -17.16 -9.88
C ARG A 112 -6.09 -16.48 -9.09
N PRO A 113 -4.87 -17.06 -9.04
CA PRO A 113 -3.76 -16.44 -8.33
C PRO A 113 -3.36 -15.12 -9.02
N VAL A 114 -2.91 -14.16 -8.23
CA VAL A 114 -2.53 -12.82 -8.73
C VAL A 114 -1.02 -12.65 -8.70
N ALA A 115 -0.48 -11.98 -9.71
CA ALA A 115 0.91 -11.53 -9.74
C ALA A 115 0.95 -10.01 -9.72
N LEU A 116 1.59 -9.41 -8.72
CA LEU A 116 1.67 -7.96 -8.55
C LEU A 116 3.02 -7.46 -9.04
N LEU A 117 3.05 -6.76 -10.17
CA LEU A 117 4.25 -6.15 -10.77
C LEU A 117 4.35 -4.66 -10.43
N GLY A 118 5.49 -4.23 -9.92
CA GLY A 118 5.73 -2.81 -9.58
C GLY A 118 5.39 -2.46 -8.14
N VAL A 119 5.36 -3.45 -7.25
CA VAL A 119 5.12 -3.22 -5.82
C VAL A 119 6.33 -2.50 -5.22
N ARG A 120 6.11 -1.38 -4.52
CA ARG A 120 7.21 -0.63 -3.88
C ARG A 120 7.59 -1.25 -2.55
N ALA A 121 8.81 -0.99 -2.08
CA ALA A 121 9.28 -1.43 -0.75
C ALA A 121 8.30 -1.06 0.39
N CYS A 122 7.75 0.15 0.35
CA CYS A 122 6.81 0.62 1.37
C CYS A 122 5.43 -0.07 1.27
N ASP A 123 5.04 -0.54 0.08
CA ASP A 123 3.86 -1.37 -0.13
C ASP A 123 4.10 -2.82 0.32
N LEU A 124 5.30 -3.37 0.15
CA LEU A 124 5.67 -4.67 0.75
C LEU A 124 5.61 -4.62 2.28
N ALA A 125 6.10 -3.52 2.88
CA ALA A 125 5.95 -3.30 4.32
C ALA A 125 4.47 -3.19 4.75
N ALA A 126 3.63 -2.62 3.88
CA ALA A 126 2.20 -2.57 4.12
C ALA A 126 1.55 -3.96 4.06
N LEU A 127 1.98 -4.81 3.13
CA LEU A 127 1.51 -6.19 3.04
C LEU A 127 1.91 -6.99 4.28
N ARG A 128 3.16 -6.87 4.77
CA ARG A 128 3.59 -7.48 6.05
C ARG A 128 2.76 -6.99 7.24
N THR A 129 2.35 -5.72 7.19
CA THR A 129 1.44 -5.16 8.19
C THR A 129 0.07 -5.85 8.16
N HIS A 130 -0.49 -6.10 6.97
CA HIS A 130 -1.73 -6.88 6.86
C HIS A 130 -1.56 -8.34 7.23
N ASP A 131 -0.45 -8.98 6.87
CA ASP A 131 -0.16 -10.37 7.25
C ASP A 131 -0.27 -10.53 8.78
N ARG A 132 0.33 -9.62 9.55
CA ARG A 132 0.22 -9.62 11.03
C ARG A 132 -1.20 -9.45 11.54
N VAL A 133 -1.97 -8.55 10.93
CA VAL A 133 -3.34 -8.24 11.38
C VAL A 133 -4.31 -9.36 11.01
N LEU A 134 -4.18 -9.91 9.82
CA LEU A 134 -5.18 -10.76 9.17
C LEU A 134 -4.81 -12.25 9.19
N LEU A 135 -3.59 -12.64 9.59
CA LEU A 135 -3.18 -14.05 9.63
C LEU A 135 -2.76 -14.55 11.02
N ASP A 136 -2.26 -13.71 11.93
CA ASP A 136 -1.59 -14.20 13.15
C ASP A 136 -2.54 -14.83 14.19
N ARG A 137 -3.66 -14.18 14.53
CA ARG A 137 -4.53 -14.63 15.65
C ARG A 137 -5.66 -15.54 15.19
N VAL A 138 -6.53 -14.99 14.34
CA VAL A 138 -7.62 -15.70 13.68
C VAL A 138 -7.49 -15.35 12.21
N PRO A 139 -6.98 -16.29 11.38
CA PRO A 139 -6.78 -16.01 9.97
C PRO A 139 -8.07 -15.62 9.29
N ASP A 140 -8.05 -14.48 8.60
CA ASP A 140 -9.07 -14.10 7.65
C ASP A 140 -8.94 -15.00 6.43
N THR A 141 -9.91 -15.92 6.25
CA THR A 141 -9.86 -16.94 5.20
C THR A 141 -9.78 -16.31 3.80
N ASP A 142 -10.44 -15.16 3.62
CA ASP A 142 -10.46 -14.47 2.34
C ASP A 142 -9.11 -13.86 1.99
N TYR A 143 -8.49 -13.19 2.95
CA TYR A 143 -7.16 -12.63 2.79
C TYR A 143 -6.11 -13.73 2.63
N ALA A 144 -6.17 -14.78 3.45
CA ALA A 144 -5.23 -15.90 3.41
C ALA A 144 -5.21 -16.58 2.04
N ALA A 145 -6.39 -16.88 1.47
CA ALA A 145 -6.49 -17.51 0.16
C ALA A 145 -5.82 -16.66 -0.94
N ARG A 146 -6.09 -15.35 -0.96
CA ARG A 146 -5.49 -14.42 -1.93
C ARG A 146 -3.99 -14.25 -1.72
N ARG A 147 -3.55 -14.20 -0.46
CA ARG A 147 -2.17 -13.94 -0.06
C ARG A 147 -1.24 -15.12 -0.31
N THR A 148 -1.70 -16.36 -0.08
CA THR A 148 -0.91 -17.59 -0.26
C THR A 148 -0.61 -17.87 -1.73
N GLY A 149 -1.53 -17.56 -2.64
CA GLY A 149 -1.34 -17.74 -4.08
C GLY A 149 -0.68 -16.55 -4.79
N ALA A 150 -0.31 -15.48 -4.07
CA ALA A 150 0.18 -14.25 -4.66
C ALA A 150 1.66 -14.33 -5.04
N LEU A 151 1.99 -13.91 -6.26
CA LEU A 151 3.36 -13.65 -6.71
C LEU A 151 3.65 -12.15 -6.59
N LEU A 152 4.76 -11.78 -5.96
CA LEU A 152 5.17 -10.40 -5.71
C LEU A 152 6.43 -10.06 -6.50
N ILE A 153 6.31 -9.09 -7.41
CA ILE A 153 7.42 -8.59 -8.22
C ILE A 153 7.60 -7.11 -7.88
N ALA A 154 8.56 -6.86 -7.01
CA ALA A 154 8.84 -5.54 -6.48
C ALA A 154 9.75 -4.74 -7.41
N VAL A 155 9.59 -3.42 -7.41
CA VAL A 155 10.48 -2.51 -8.13
C VAL A 155 10.92 -1.39 -7.19
N ASP A 156 12.23 -1.23 -7.04
CA ASP A 156 12.82 -0.16 -6.25
C ASP A 156 12.32 1.22 -6.72
N CYS A 157 12.06 2.11 -5.76
CA CYS A 157 11.53 3.44 -6.06
C CYS A 157 12.68 4.44 -6.24
N HIS A 158 12.92 4.89 -7.47
CA HIS A 158 13.91 5.94 -7.75
C HIS A 158 13.31 7.33 -7.96
N THR A 159 12.00 7.47 -7.78
CA THR A 159 11.29 8.72 -7.99
C THR A 159 10.26 8.93 -6.87
N PRO A 160 10.69 9.01 -5.60
CA PRO A 160 9.75 9.26 -4.50
C PRO A 160 9.06 10.60 -4.71
N ALA A 161 7.81 10.70 -4.24
CA ALA A 161 7.05 11.93 -4.34
C ALA A 161 7.32 12.86 -3.16
N ASP A 162 7.00 14.15 -3.31
CA ASP A 162 7.16 15.16 -2.26
C ASP A 162 6.38 14.82 -0.98
N SER A 163 5.30 14.04 -1.09
CA SER A 163 4.50 13.58 0.04
C SER A 163 5.12 12.41 0.83
N CYS A 164 6.15 11.75 0.29
CA CYS A 164 6.73 10.53 0.88
C CYS A 164 7.74 10.84 2.00
N PHE A 165 7.76 9.98 3.01
CA PHE A 165 8.72 9.99 4.12
C PHE A 165 9.07 8.55 4.56
N CYS A 166 9.06 7.59 3.64
CA CYS A 166 9.26 6.17 3.92
C CYS A 166 10.64 5.85 4.49
N ALA A 167 11.66 6.68 4.22
CA ALA A 167 12.97 6.55 4.85
C ALA A 167 12.90 6.76 6.38
N SER A 168 12.14 7.76 6.85
CA SER A 168 11.89 7.98 8.29
C SER A 168 11.19 6.78 8.94
N MET A 169 10.40 6.05 8.16
CA MET A 169 9.69 4.85 8.62
C MET A 169 10.46 3.56 8.33
N THR A 170 11.71 3.63 7.87
CA THR A 170 12.57 2.48 7.50
C THR A 170 11.94 1.45 6.55
N THR A 171 11.05 1.90 5.67
CA THR A 171 10.22 1.03 4.79
C THR A 171 10.46 1.26 3.29
N GLY A 172 11.41 2.12 2.93
CA GLY A 172 11.80 2.40 1.55
C GLY A 172 12.94 3.42 1.51
N PRO A 173 13.30 3.93 0.32
CA PRO A 173 12.61 3.76 -0.97
C PRO A 173 12.91 2.43 -1.71
N THR A 174 13.96 1.71 -1.30
CA THR A 174 14.41 0.44 -1.87
C THR A 174 14.05 -0.76 -0.98
N VAL A 175 13.97 -1.96 -1.58
CA VAL A 175 13.72 -3.20 -0.85
C VAL A 175 15.01 -3.65 -0.19
N ARG A 176 15.02 -3.75 1.14
CA ARG A 176 16.22 -4.13 1.92
C ARG A 176 16.29 -5.60 2.31
N GLU A 177 15.12 -6.21 2.53
CA GLU A 177 15.02 -7.62 2.93
C GLU A 177 15.09 -8.50 1.68
N GLU A 178 15.91 -9.56 1.70
CA GLU A 178 16.11 -10.45 0.55
C GLU A 178 14.80 -11.15 0.16
N ASN A 179 14.07 -11.69 1.13
CA ASN A 179 12.86 -12.49 0.92
C ASN A 179 11.55 -11.67 0.99
N ALA A 180 11.62 -10.36 0.71
CA ALA A 180 10.44 -9.48 0.80
C ALA A 180 9.44 -9.66 -0.34
N ALA A 181 9.91 -10.20 -1.47
CA ALA A 181 9.16 -10.44 -2.70
C ALA A 181 9.81 -11.59 -3.47
N ASP A 182 9.10 -12.17 -4.44
CA ASP A 182 9.65 -13.25 -5.27
C ASP A 182 10.77 -12.73 -6.18
N LEU A 183 10.52 -11.59 -6.82
CA LEU A 183 11.49 -10.87 -7.64
C LEU A 183 11.58 -9.41 -7.19
N ILE A 184 12.80 -8.87 -7.20
CA ILE A 184 13.07 -7.47 -6.88
C ILE A 184 13.90 -6.89 -8.01
N LEU A 185 13.35 -5.86 -8.64
CA LEU A 185 13.89 -5.21 -9.83
C LEU A 185 14.35 -3.78 -9.50
N THR A 186 15.44 -3.37 -10.12
CA THR A 186 15.98 -2.02 -10.08
C THR A 186 16.09 -1.55 -11.54
N GLU A 187 15.30 -0.54 -11.92
CA GLU A 187 15.23 -0.03 -13.31
C GLU A 187 16.39 0.92 -13.63
N LEU A 188 17.24 0.54 -14.58
CA LEU A 188 18.38 1.30 -15.08
C LEU A 188 18.05 1.86 -16.48
N LEU A 189 18.39 3.14 -16.73
CA LEU A 189 17.91 3.90 -17.89
C LEU A 189 19.02 4.32 -18.88
N ASP A 190 20.28 4.11 -18.54
CA ASP A 190 21.43 4.33 -19.42
C ASP A 190 21.39 3.39 -20.63
N GLU A 191 21.23 2.10 -20.36
CA GLU A 191 20.73 1.09 -21.30
C GLU A 191 19.47 0.53 -20.66
N HIS A 192 18.29 0.77 -21.21
CA HIS A 192 17.03 0.44 -20.53
C HIS A 192 16.95 -1.05 -20.18
N ARG A 193 17.24 -1.36 -18.91
CA ARG A 193 17.42 -2.71 -18.39
C ARG A 193 17.08 -2.75 -16.90
N PHE A 194 16.96 -3.96 -16.38
CA PHE A 194 16.59 -4.21 -14.99
C PHE A 194 17.66 -5.06 -14.34
N LEU A 195 18.24 -4.56 -13.25
CA LEU A 195 18.96 -5.41 -12.32
C LEU A 195 17.92 -6.18 -11.50
N VAL A 196 18.00 -7.50 -11.49
CA VAL A 196 17.00 -8.39 -10.89
C VAL A 196 17.66 -9.33 -9.92
N ARG A 197 17.01 -9.50 -8.76
CA ARG A 197 17.35 -10.51 -7.77
C ARG A 197 16.10 -11.29 -7.36
N SER A 198 16.26 -12.59 -7.12
CA SER A 198 15.23 -13.45 -6.56
C SER A 198 15.24 -13.38 -5.03
N GLY A 199 14.08 -13.24 -4.41
CA GLY A 199 13.90 -13.35 -2.97
C GLY A 199 13.27 -14.66 -2.51
N THR A 200 12.77 -15.48 -3.44
CA THR A 200 12.17 -16.78 -3.13
C THR A 200 12.62 -17.84 -4.13
N GLU A 201 12.40 -19.12 -3.81
CA GLU A 201 12.62 -20.23 -4.75
C GLU A 201 11.75 -20.09 -6.01
N GLN A 202 10.51 -19.63 -5.85
CA GLN A 202 9.62 -19.36 -6.98
C GLN A 202 10.18 -18.24 -7.88
N GLY A 203 10.70 -17.16 -7.30
CA GLY A 203 11.38 -16.12 -8.06
C GLY A 203 12.64 -16.62 -8.78
N ALA A 204 13.44 -17.47 -8.13
CA ALA A 204 14.61 -18.07 -8.76
C ALA A 204 14.21 -18.93 -9.97
N ALA A 205 13.17 -19.76 -9.85
CA ALA A 205 12.66 -20.58 -10.95
C ALA A 205 12.16 -19.72 -12.14
N LEU A 206 11.48 -18.59 -11.86
CA LEU A 206 11.09 -17.64 -12.91
C LEU A 206 12.30 -17.06 -13.65
N LEU A 207 13.39 -16.72 -12.94
CA LEU A 207 14.61 -16.19 -13.57
C LEU A 207 15.36 -17.20 -14.43
N GLU A 208 15.29 -18.49 -14.10
CA GLU A 208 15.92 -19.56 -14.89
C GLU A 208 15.28 -19.70 -16.28
N GLY A 209 13.97 -19.42 -16.39
CA GLY A 209 13.23 -19.46 -17.65
C GLY A 209 13.44 -18.25 -18.57
N LEU A 210 14.17 -17.22 -18.13
CA LEU A 210 14.32 -15.95 -18.83
C LEU A 210 15.71 -15.77 -19.46
N ALA A 211 15.73 -15.04 -20.58
CA ALA A 211 16.97 -14.58 -21.20
C ALA A 211 17.60 -13.46 -20.36
N THR A 212 18.43 -13.84 -19.40
CA THR A 212 19.16 -12.93 -18.51
C THR A 212 20.67 -13.05 -18.67
N THR A 213 21.41 -11.98 -18.37
CA THR A 213 22.87 -12.01 -18.22
C THR A 213 23.28 -11.88 -16.76
N GLU A 214 24.53 -12.19 -16.42
CA GLU A 214 25.07 -11.86 -15.10
C GLU A 214 25.18 -10.34 -14.94
N ALA A 215 24.85 -9.84 -13.75
CA ALA A 215 25.04 -8.43 -13.42
C ALA A 215 26.51 -8.08 -13.31
N THR A 216 26.86 -6.92 -13.84
CA THR A 216 28.21 -6.36 -13.76
C THR A 216 28.37 -5.47 -12.52
N ASP A 217 29.62 -5.14 -12.19
CA ASP A 217 29.91 -4.11 -11.17
C ASP A 217 29.34 -2.74 -11.55
N GLU A 218 29.17 -2.47 -12.84
CA GLU A 218 28.56 -1.23 -13.34
C GLU A 218 27.06 -1.19 -13.04
N ASP A 219 26.34 -2.28 -13.25
CA ASP A 219 24.91 -2.40 -12.89
C ASP A 219 24.67 -2.13 -11.40
N THR A 220 25.49 -2.77 -10.57
CA THR A 220 25.39 -2.64 -9.11
C THR A 220 25.71 -1.21 -8.66
N ARG A 221 26.69 -0.57 -9.31
CA ARG A 221 27.03 0.84 -9.03
C ARG A 221 25.93 1.80 -9.49
N ALA A 222 25.34 1.57 -10.66
CA ALA A 222 24.24 2.38 -11.18
C ALA A 222 23.01 2.29 -10.26
N ALA A 223 22.66 1.09 -9.82
CA ALA A 223 21.62 0.85 -8.82
C ALA A 223 21.87 1.62 -7.51
N ALA A 224 23.09 1.53 -6.96
CA ALA A 224 23.44 2.24 -5.72
C ALA A 224 23.38 3.78 -5.88
N ILE A 225 23.78 4.31 -7.04
CA ILE A 225 23.68 5.76 -7.32
C ILE A 225 22.21 6.18 -7.36
N GLN A 226 21.34 5.40 -8.00
CA GLN A 226 19.90 5.70 -8.07
C GLN A 226 19.23 5.59 -6.69
N GLU A 227 19.60 4.61 -5.88
CA GLU A 227 19.13 4.48 -4.50
C GLU A 227 19.50 5.71 -3.64
N GLN A 228 20.76 6.14 -3.71
CA GLN A 228 21.21 7.33 -2.98
C GLN A 228 20.47 8.58 -3.46
N ALA A 229 20.35 8.77 -4.78
CA ALA A 229 19.62 9.90 -5.35
C ALA A 229 18.14 9.92 -4.94
N ALA A 230 17.49 8.75 -4.88
CA ALA A 230 16.12 8.62 -4.40
C ALA A 230 16.00 8.97 -2.91
N THR A 231 16.96 8.53 -2.10
CA THR A 231 17.01 8.86 -0.67
C THR A 231 17.19 10.37 -0.47
N ASP A 232 18.08 11.01 -1.24
CA ASP A 232 18.35 12.44 -1.18
C ASP A 232 17.16 13.28 -1.70
N ALA A 233 16.35 12.72 -2.60
CA ALA A 233 15.14 13.37 -3.12
C ALA A 233 13.96 13.38 -2.11
N LEU A 234 14.01 12.57 -1.04
CA LEU A 234 13.00 12.62 0.01
C LEU A 234 13.15 13.90 0.85
N THR A 235 12.30 14.88 0.58
CA THR A 235 12.33 16.17 1.27
C THR A 235 11.58 16.18 2.60
N LYS A 236 10.65 15.24 2.81
CA LYS A 236 9.90 15.10 4.07
C LYS A 236 10.55 14.09 5.00
N SER A 237 10.55 14.43 6.28
CA SER A 237 11.01 13.57 7.36
C SER A 237 10.11 13.70 8.58
N LEU A 238 10.10 12.63 9.37
CA LEU A 238 9.44 12.56 10.67
C LEU A 238 10.38 11.91 11.68
N ASP A 239 10.70 12.60 12.77
CA ASP A 239 11.37 11.98 13.90
C ASP A 239 10.35 11.18 14.73
N THR A 240 10.51 9.86 14.72
CA THR A 240 9.63 8.95 15.46
C THR A 240 10.11 8.68 16.88
N THR A 241 11.27 9.22 17.29
CA THR A 241 11.84 9.02 18.62
C THR A 241 10.90 9.55 19.70
N GLY A 242 10.44 8.68 20.61
CA GLY A 242 9.51 9.03 21.68
C GLY A 242 8.08 9.41 21.23
N LEU A 243 7.79 9.42 19.92
CA LEU A 243 6.50 9.85 19.38
C LEU A 243 5.34 8.98 19.89
N ALA A 244 5.55 7.67 20.01
CA ALA A 244 4.52 6.75 20.49
C ALA A 244 4.06 7.09 21.91
N ASP A 245 4.99 7.36 22.83
CA ASP A 245 4.69 7.68 24.23
C ASP A 245 4.13 9.09 24.37
N LEU A 246 4.67 10.06 23.61
CA LEU A 246 4.12 11.41 23.53
C LEU A 246 2.63 11.39 23.17
N LEU A 247 2.24 10.66 22.12
CA LEU A 247 0.85 10.58 21.69
C LEU A 247 -0.07 9.93 22.74
N LYS A 248 0.46 9.07 23.62
CA LYS A 248 -0.30 8.53 24.77
C LYS A 248 -0.52 9.62 25.82
N GLN A 249 0.51 10.40 26.12
CA GLN A 249 0.47 11.50 27.11
C GLN A 249 -0.48 12.61 26.67
N GLU A 250 -0.47 12.97 25.38
CA GLU A 250 -1.27 14.05 24.82
C GLU A 250 -2.74 13.69 24.57
N ARG A 251 -3.20 12.48 24.93
CA ARG A 251 -4.54 11.97 24.60
C ARG A 251 -5.70 12.92 24.91
N ASN A 252 -5.61 13.65 26.03
CA ASN A 252 -6.65 14.55 26.52
C ASN A 252 -6.33 16.04 26.27
N ASN A 253 -5.25 16.35 25.54
CA ASN A 253 -4.80 17.72 25.31
C ASN A 253 -5.67 18.44 24.26
N PRO A 254 -6.00 19.74 24.43
CA PRO A 254 -6.71 20.52 23.41
C PRO A 254 -6.02 20.65 22.04
N ILE A 255 -4.72 20.32 21.92
CA ILE A 255 -3.95 20.31 20.67
C ILE A 255 -4.63 19.54 19.54
N TRP A 256 -5.41 18.50 19.88
CA TRP A 256 -6.21 17.74 18.92
C TRP A 256 -7.23 18.60 18.16
N LYS A 257 -7.72 19.69 18.76
CA LYS A 257 -8.61 20.64 18.07
C LYS A 257 -7.86 21.43 16.99
N GLN A 258 -6.60 21.78 17.25
CA GLN A 258 -5.76 22.51 16.32
C GLN A 258 -5.33 21.62 15.15
N VAL A 259 -4.75 20.43 15.42
CA VAL A 259 -4.27 19.55 14.34
C VAL A 259 -5.39 18.97 13.47
N ALA A 260 -6.62 18.91 13.99
CA ALA A 260 -7.78 18.43 13.26
C ALA A 260 -8.68 19.57 12.72
N GLU A 261 -8.30 20.84 12.88
CA GLU A 261 -9.14 22.00 12.60
C GLU A 261 -9.68 22.00 11.17
N THR A 262 -8.83 21.69 10.20
CA THR A 262 -9.18 21.67 8.77
C THR A 262 -9.76 20.34 8.31
N CYS A 263 -9.73 19.30 9.16
CA CYS A 263 -10.11 17.95 8.77
C CYS A 263 -11.62 17.86 8.43
N LEU A 264 -11.93 17.33 7.26
CA LEU A 264 -13.31 17.12 6.80
C LEU A 264 -13.92 15.80 7.29
N SER A 265 -13.14 14.94 7.96
CA SER A 265 -13.57 13.58 8.35
C SER A 265 -14.01 12.70 7.15
N CYS A 266 -13.51 12.98 5.93
CA CYS A 266 -13.92 12.30 4.71
C CYS A 266 -13.41 10.85 4.55
N GLY A 267 -12.42 10.42 5.34
CA GLY A 267 -11.89 9.06 5.29
C GLY A 267 -10.91 8.75 4.14
N ASN A 268 -10.59 9.67 3.23
CA ASN A 268 -9.62 9.40 2.14
C ASN A 268 -8.28 8.85 2.64
N CYS A 269 -7.78 9.37 3.78
CA CYS A 269 -6.52 8.94 4.38
C CYS A 269 -6.53 7.48 4.86
N THR A 270 -7.69 6.88 5.15
CA THR A 270 -7.80 5.47 5.53
C THR A 270 -8.09 4.58 4.33
N MET A 271 -8.88 5.08 3.36
CA MET A 271 -9.18 4.35 2.13
C MET A 271 -7.92 4.10 1.29
N MET A 272 -7.09 5.12 1.10
CA MET A 272 -5.85 5.05 0.31
C MET A 272 -4.64 4.53 1.09
N CYS A 273 -4.75 4.41 2.42
CA CYS A 273 -3.65 3.87 3.22
C CYS A 273 -3.54 2.36 3.02
N PRO A 274 -2.36 1.86 2.60
CA PRO A 274 -2.20 0.43 2.32
C PRO A 274 -2.14 -0.41 3.61
N THR A 275 -1.97 0.19 4.80
CA THR A 275 -1.96 -0.53 6.09
C THR A 275 -3.29 -0.47 6.84
N CYS A 276 -4.27 0.30 6.37
CA CYS A 276 -5.60 0.33 7.00
C CYS A 276 -6.39 -0.93 6.66
N PHE A 277 -7.13 -1.45 7.64
CA PHE A 277 -7.87 -2.71 7.56
C PHE A 277 -9.28 -2.62 8.18
N CYS A 278 -9.75 -1.41 8.47
CA CYS A 278 -11.06 -1.19 9.07
C CYS A 278 -12.17 -1.64 8.09
N VAL A 279 -13.13 -2.41 8.61
CA VAL A 279 -14.26 -2.93 7.86
C VAL A 279 -15.54 -2.86 8.68
N SER A 280 -16.66 -2.78 7.98
CA SER A 280 -18.00 -2.98 8.51
C SER A 280 -18.65 -4.16 7.80
N VAL A 281 -19.61 -4.80 8.48
CA VAL A 281 -20.43 -5.86 7.92
C VAL A 281 -21.86 -5.37 7.92
N GLU A 282 -22.49 -5.42 6.75
CA GLU A 282 -23.85 -4.93 6.50
C GLU A 282 -24.65 -6.05 5.85
N ASP A 283 -25.95 -6.08 6.12
CA ASP A 283 -26.90 -6.96 5.44
C ASP A 283 -27.63 -6.14 4.35
N GLU A 284 -27.46 -6.54 3.09
CA GLU A 284 -28.03 -5.89 1.90
C GLU A 284 -29.19 -6.74 1.36
N ALA A 285 -30.42 -6.24 1.50
CA ALA A 285 -31.60 -6.92 0.99
C ALA A 285 -31.80 -6.65 -0.52
N ASP A 286 -31.87 -7.72 -1.32
CA ASP A 286 -32.28 -7.67 -2.74
C ASP A 286 -33.66 -8.30 -2.88
N ALA A 287 -34.68 -7.51 -2.57
CA ALA A 287 -36.07 -7.93 -2.61
C ALA A 287 -36.53 -8.41 -4.01
N LEU A 288 -35.88 -7.95 -5.08
CA LEU A 288 -36.21 -8.39 -6.45
C LEU A 288 -35.62 -9.75 -6.75
N ALA A 289 -34.44 -10.06 -6.21
CA ALA A 289 -33.82 -11.36 -6.35
C ALA A 289 -34.25 -12.38 -5.27
N GLY A 290 -35.04 -11.96 -4.27
CA GLY A 290 -35.50 -12.84 -3.19
C GLY A 290 -34.36 -13.34 -2.30
N ARG A 291 -33.28 -12.56 -2.18
CA ARG A 291 -32.09 -12.90 -1.40
C ARG A 291 -31.58 -11.70 -0.61
N ASP A 292 -30.96 -11.98 0.53
CA ASP A 292 -30.25 -11.02 1.35
C ASP A 292 -28.77 -11.39 1.38
N ASP A 293 -27.90 -10.43 1.09
CA ASP A 293 -26.45 -10.62 1.06
C ASP A 293 -25.82 -10.01 2.32
N ARG A 294 -25.06 -10.83 3.07
CA ARG A 294 -24.16 -10.31 4.11
C ARG A 294 -22.85 -9.90 3.47
N VAL A 295 -22.52 -8.62 3.57
CA VAL A 295 -21.40 -8.01 2.85
C VAL A 295 -20.45 -7.33 3.82
N ARG A 296 -19.17 -7.66 3.70
CA ARG A 296 -18.08 -6.90 4.30
C ARG A 296 -17.64 -5.80 3.36
N ARG A 297 -17.54 -4.58 3.87
CA ARG A 297 -17.05 -3.41 3.13
C ARG A 297 -15.92 -2.74 3.91
N TRP A 298 -14.96 -2.13 3.21
CA TRP A 298 -14.04 -1.21 3.88
C TRP A 298 -14.84 -0.11 4.57
N SER A 299 -14.42 0.22 5.77
CA SER A 299 -14.97 1.29 6.58
C SER A 299 -13.83 2.15 7.10
N SER A 300 -14.15 3.29 7.67
CA SER A 300 -13.18 4.27 8.12
C SER A 300 -13.39 4.62 9.59
N CYS A 301 -12.30 4.72 10.35
CA CYS A 301 -12.37 5.28 11.70
C CYS A 301 -12.78 6.77 11.76
N PHE A 302 -12.93 7.42 10.60
CA PHE A 302 -13.52 8.75 10.44
C PHE A 302 -15.04 8.74 10.22
N GLU A 303 -15.65 7.58 9.97
CA GLU A 303 -17.11 7.46 9.94
C GLU A 303 -17.68 7.55 11.36
N LEU A 304 -18.85 8.19 11.49
CA LEU A 304 -19.46 8.44 12.80
C LEU A 304 -19.96 7.14 13.44
N ASP A 305 -20.56 6.26 12.65
CA ASP A 305 -21.10 4.97 13.05
C ASP A 305 -20.02 3.88 13.28
N TYR A 306 -18.80 4.06 12.77
CA TYR A 306 -17.71 3.10 13.02
C TYR A 306 -17.39 2.86 14.50
N SER A 307 -17.72 3.83 15.36
CA SER A 307 -17.57 3.69 16.82
C SER A 307 -18.87 3.57 17.58
N TYR A 308 -19.95 3.21 16.88
CA TYR A 308 -21.24 2.98 17.49
C TYR A 308 -21.19 1.76 18.42
N LEU A 309 -21.60 1.97 19.67
CA LEU A 309 -21.81 0.95 20.68
C LEU A 309 -23.22 1.11 21.26
N HIS A 310 -23.57 0.32 22.27
CA HIS A 310 -24.88 0.45 22.94
C HIS A 310 -25.05 1.87 23.52
N GLY A 311 -25.89 2.68 22.86
CA GLY A 311 -26.20 4.05 23.28
C GLY A 311 -25.62 5.18 22.41
N GLY A 312 -24.82 4.87 21.37
CA GLY A 312 -24.33 5.88 20.43
C GLY A 312 -22.87 5.71 20.04
N SER A 313 -22.35 6.69 19.28
CA SER A 313 -20.96 6.73 18.87
C SER A 313 -20.08 7.30 19.97
N ILE A 314 -18.96 6.65 20.27
CA ILE A 314 -18.00 7.16 21.28
C ILE A 314 -17.06 8.25 20.72
N ARG A 315 -16.99 8.41 19.40
CA ARG A 315 -16.14 9.41 18.72
C ARG A 315 -16.99 10.36 17.87
N GLU A 316 -17.73 11.22 18.56
CA GLU A 316 -18.68 12.14 17.95
C GLU A 316 -18.02 13.32 17.23
N SER A 317 -16.84 13.78 17.70
CA SER A 317 -16.15 14.95 17.15
C SER A 317 -15.04 14.60 16.16
N ILE A 318 -14.80 15.47 15.17
CA ILE A 318 -13.69 15.32 14.22
C ILE A 318 -12.33 15.20 14.93
N PRO A 319 -11.98 16.05 15.93
CA PRO A 319 -10.75 15.89 16.71
C PRO A 319 -10.62 14.51 17.36
N SER A 320 -11.71 13.93 17.85
CA SER A 320 -11.68 12.61 18.49
C SER A 320 -11.38 11.47 17.50
N ARG A 321 -11.89 11.56 16.27
CA ARG A 321 -11.62 10.60 15.18
C ARG A 321 -10.22 10.79 14.60
N TYR A 322 -9.80 12.04 14.41
CA TYR A 322 -8.43 12.36 13.98
C TYR A 322 -7.39 11.83 14.96
N ARG A 323 -7.59 12.07 16.27
CA ARG A 323 -6.76 11.50 17.34
C ARG A 323 -6.73 9.97 17.25
N GLN A 324 -7.89 9.31 17.11
CA GLN A 324 -7.92 7.85 16.98
C GLN A 324 -7.08 7.37 15.81
N TRP A 325 -7.20 8.00 14.65
CA TRP A 325 -6.41 7.65 13.47
C TRP A 325 -4.91 7.82 13.69
N LEU A 326 -4.48 9.00 14.17
CA LEU A 326 -3.07 9.31 14.36
C LEU A 326 -2.44 8.45 15.46
N SER A 327 -3.08 8.37 16.63
CA SER A 327 -2.62 7.53 17.74
C SER A 327 -2.59 6.05 17.36
N HIS A 328 -3.57 5.56 16.59
CA HIS A 328 -3.54 4.18 16.13
C HIS A 328 -2.39 3.89 15.18
N LYS A 329 -1.92 4.85 14.37
CA LYS A 329 -0.80 4.63 13.44
C LYS A 329 0.56 4.76 14.10
N PHE A 330 0.73 5.74 14.98
CA PHE A 330 2.05 6.12 15.51
C PHE A 330 2.27 5.75 16.97
N SER A 331 1.25 5.26 17.68
CA SER A 331 1.32 4.98 19.11
C SER A 331 0.78 3.61 19.48
N THR A 332 -0.54 3.43 19.54
CA THR A 332 -1.13 2.18 20.06
C THR A 332 -0.91 0.97 19.15
N TRP A 333 -0.43 1.18 17.91
CA TRP A 333 0.04 0.08 17.06
C TRP A 333 1.24 -0.65 17.67
N TRP A 334 2.16 0.10 18.28
CA TRP A 334 3.36 -0.47 18.90
C TRP A 334 2.98 -1.46 19.99
N ASP A 335 1.97 -1.15 20.79
CA ASP A 335 1.46 -2.03 21.85
C ASP A 335 0.90 -3.36 21.32
N GLN A 336 0.53 -3.43 20.03
CA GLN A 336 -0.06 -4.61 19.40
C GLN A 336 0.94 -5.40 18.55
N PHE A 337 1.89 -4.72 17.91
CA PHE A 337 2.71 -5.31 16.83
C PHE A 337 4.20 -4.92 16.88
N ASP A 338 4.65 -4.19 17.90
CA ASP A 338 6.04 -3.76 18.09
C ASP A 338 6.65 -3.04 16.86
N THR A 339 5.81 -2.34 16.10
CA THR A 339 6.21 -1.56 14.91
C THR A 339 5.31 -0.35 14.73
N SER A 340 5.59 0.51 13.75
CA SER A 340 4.67 1.57 13.36
C SER A 340 3.58 1.05 12.42
N GLY A 341 2.35 1.53 12.59
CA GLY A 341 1.26 1.30 11.63
C GLY A 341 1.36 2.17 10.37
N CYS A 342 2.33 3.09 10.30
CA CYS A 342 2.62 3.93 9.14
C CYS A 342 3.89 3.45 8.41
N ILE A 343 3.84 3.45 7.07
CA ILE A 343 4.95 3.05 6.19
C ILE A 343 5.47 4.22 5.34
N GLY A 344 5.10 5.45 5.68
CA GLY A 344 5.64 6.68 5.06
C GLY A 344 5.40 6.85 3.55
N CYS A 345 4.43 6.14 2.96
CA CYS A 345 4.16 6.24 1.51
C CYS A 345 3.58 7.59 1.08
N GLY A 346 3.10 8.42 1.99
CA GLY A 346 2.56 9.75 1.67
C GLY A 346 1.15 9.77 1.06
N ARG A 347 0.54 8.62 0.71
CA ARG A 347 -0.81 8.59 0.09
C ARG A 347 -1.89 9.32 0.88
N CYS A 348 -1.83 9.30 2.22
CA CYS A 348 -2.78 10.04 3.05
C CYS A 348 -2.65 11.57 2.92
N VAL A 349 -1.46 12.05 2.59
CA VAL A 349 -1.15 13.46 2.31
C VAL A 349 -1.57 13.81 0.88
N THR A 350 -1.22 12.97 -0.10
CA THR A 350 -1.60 13.12 -1.51
C THR A 350 -3.11 13.27 -1.70
N TRP A 351 -3.89 12.42 -1.02
CA TRP A 351 -5.34 12.34 -1.20
C TRP A 351 -6.16 13.14 -0.17
N CYS A 352 -5.50 13.95 0.66
CA CYS A 352 -6.21 14.83 1.58
C CYS A 352 -6.73 16.07 0.83
N PRO A 353 -8.05 16.26 0.68
CA PRO A 353 -8.60 17.38 -0.09
C PRO A 353 -8.31 18.76 0.52
N VAL A 354 -7.93 18.80 1.79
CA VAL A 354 -7.59 20.02 2.55
C VAL A 354 -6.09 20.10 2.86
N GLY A 355 -5.27 19.25 2.23
CA GLY A 355 -3.82 19.30 2.32
C GLY A 355 -3.22 18.99 3.70
N ILE A 356 -3.92 18.21 4.55
CA ILE A 356 -3.36 17.77 5.83
C ILE A 356 -2.13 16.92 5.57
N ASP A 357 -1.04 17.32 6.19
CA ASP A 357 0.20 16.55 6.26
C ASP A 357 0.35 15.91 7.64
N VAL A 358 0.53 14.59 7.64
CA VAL A 358 0.70 13.81 8.86
C VAL A 358 2.03 14.10 9.54
N THR A 359 3.09 14.41 8.79
CA THR A 359 4.39 14.75 9.39
C THR A 359 4.31 16.06 10.15
N GLU A 360 3.62 17.05 9.58
CA GLU A 360 3.39 18.36 10.22
C GLU A 360 2.45 18.25 11.41
N SER A 361 1.45 17.37 11.35
CA SER A 361 0.59 17.06 12.49
C SER A 361 1.39 16.49 13.67
N CYS A 362 2.30 15.55 13.41
CA CYS A 362 3.17 14.98 14.44
C CYS A 362 4.15 16.03 15.00
N LYS A 363 4.80 16.84 14.15
CA LYS A 363 5.69 17.92 14.58
C LYS A 363 4.98 18.93 15.47
N THR A 364 3.78 19.35 15.08
CA THR A 364 2.95 20.27 15.88
C THR A 364 2.71 19.74 17.30
N ILE A 365 2.46 18.44 17.44
CA ILE A 365 2.25 17.80 18.75
C ILE A 365 3.58 17.74 19.54
N GLN A 366 4.69 17.41 18.88
CA GLN A 366 6.03 17.39 19.48
C GLN A 366 6.45 18.77 20.01
N GLU A 367 6.22 19.83 19.23
CA GLU A 367 6.52 21.21 19.62
C GLU A 367 5.63 21.71 20.76
N HIS A 368 4.36 21.31 20.79
CA HIS A 368 3.43 21.67 21.87
C HIS A 368 3.92 21.18 23.24
N GLN A 369 4.46 19.96 23.32
CA GLN A 369 5.07 19.44 24.56
C GLN A 369 6.25 20.30 25.02
N GLY A 370 7.10 20.73 24.08
CA GLY A 370 8.24 21.60 24.37
C GLY A 370 7.85 22.97 24.94
N GLN A 371 6.65 23.46 24.64
CA GLN A 371 6.11 24.72 25.16
C GLN A 371 5.41 24.58 26.52
N GLY A 372 4.95 23.38 26.89
CA GLY A 372 4.35 23.09 28.20
C GLY A 372 5.33 22.71 29.31
N LEU A 373 6.62 22.54 28.97
CA LEU A 373 7.73 22.23 29.88
C LEU A 373 8.63 23.44 30.22
N MET A 374 8.35 24.61 29.63
CA MET A 374 8.85 25.92 30.09
C MET A 374 7.77 26.61 30.91
#